data_AF-A0AA90NIF8-F1
#
_entry.id   AF-A0AA90NIF8-F1
#
_cell.length_a   1.000
_cell.length_b   1.000
_cell.length_c   1.000
_cell.angle_alpha   90.00
_cell.angle_beta   90.00
_cell.angle_gamma   90.00
#
_symmetry.space_group_name_H-M   'P 1'
#
loop_
_entity.id
_entity.type
_entity.pdbx_description
1 polymer ?
#
loop_
_entity_poly.entity_id
_entity_poly.type
_entity_poly.pdbx_seq_one_letter_code
_entity_poly.pdbx_strand_id
1 'polypeptide(L)'
;MITDEKQLSNPYSTGGGGVIFETDIQAKFVTLMLSGGYAPCLPCWPIVEIKLQGKIAGYCTDDLIVFVENPANKESRRLLGQVKSSIQITANSKEFAEVIKAGWSDFNNPERLHQRGRHNCSNYGPNQ
;
A
#
# COMPACT_ATOMS: atom_id res chain seq x y z
N MET A 1 -42.87 20.65 -14.75
CA MET A 1 -42.42 20.41 -13.35
C MET A 1 -41.12 19.65 -13.43
N ILE A 2 -40.01 20.22 -12.98
CA ILE A 2 -38.72 19.54 -12.92
C ILE A 2 -38.71 18.77 -11.60
N THR A 3 -38.69 17.44 -11.66
CA THR A 3 -38.52 16.59 -10.47
C THR A 3 -37.05 16.60 -10.11
N ASP A 4 -36.71 17.21 -8.97
CA ASP A 4 -35.44 17.04 -8.29
C ASP A 4 -35.25 15.56 -7.94
N GLU A 5 -34.58 14.82 -8.81
CA GLU A 5 -34.03 13.51 -8.46
C GLU A 5 -32.88 13.76 -7.47
N LYS A 6 -33.22 13.80 -6.18
CA LYS A 6 -32.24 13.74 -5.09
C LYS A 6 -31.37 12.51 -5.34
N GLN A 7 -30.13 12.73 -5.79
CA GLN A 7 -29.19 11.64 -6.04
C GLN A 7 -29.10 10.77 -4.79
N LEU A 8 -29.69 9.58 -4.87
CA LEU A 8 -29.58 8.58 -3.82
C LEU A 8 -28.10 8.19 -3.79
N SER A 9 -27.38 8.65 -2.77
CA SER A 9 -26.04 8.17 -2.48
C SER A 9 -26.12 6.64 -2.31
N ASN A 10 -25.38 5.88 -3.11
CA ASN A 10 -25.31 4.43 -2.98
C ASN A 10 -24.96 4.07 -1.52
N PRO A 11 -25.65 3.10 -0.87
CA PRO A 11 -25.32 2.64 0.50
C PRO A 11 -23.83 2.33 0.73
N TYR A 12 -23.08 2.04 -0.33
CA TYR A 12 -21.61 1.96 -0.31
C TYR A 12 -20.92 3.22 0.25
N SER A 13 -21.38 4.41 -0.12
CA SER A 13 -20.80 5.71 0.28
C SER A 13 -21.33 6.22 1.62
N THR A 14 -22.56 5.85 2.01
CA THR A 14 -23.18 6.30 3.28
C THR A 14 -23.04 5.29 4.43
N GLY A 15 -22.60 4.05 4.16
CA GLY A 15 -22.54 2.96 5.13
C GLY A 15 -21.16 2.36 5.41
N GLY A 16 -20.06 3.04 5.03
CA GLY A 16 -18.70 2.57 5.35
C GLY A 16 -18.09 1.56 4.36
N GLY A 17 -18.56 1.53 3.10
CA GLY A 17 -18.02 0.62 2.07
C GLY A 17 -16.52 0.81 1.79
N GLY A 18 -16.00 2.03 1.95
CA GLY A 18 -14.55 2.28 1.90
C GLY A 18 -13.79 1.58 3.02
N VAL A 19 -14.28 1.69 4.27
CA VAL A 19 -13.66 1.07 5.46
C VAL A 19 -13.71 -0.46 5.37
N ILE A 20 -14.82 -1.02 4.88
CA ILE A 20 -14.94 -2.47 4.66
C ILE A 20 -13.92 -2.93 3.61
N PHE A 21 -13.79 -2.21 2.50
CA PHE A 21 -12.80 -2.52 1.48
C PHE A 21 -11.36 -2.46 2.02
N GLU A 22 -11.03 -1.42 2.80
CA GLU A 22 -9.74 -1.30 3.48
C GLU A 22 -9.48 -2.50 4.39
N THR A 23 -10.46 -2.86 5.22
CA THR A 23 -10.41 -4.01 6.13
C THR A 23 -10.24 -5.33 5.38
N ASP A 24 -10.95 -5.52 4.26
CA ASP A 24 -10.85 -6.73 3.43
C ASP A 24 -9.45 -6.90 2.84
N ILE A 25 -8.83 -5.83 2.34
CA ILE A 25 -7.46 -5.88 1.84
C ILE A 25 -6.49 -6.19 2.97
N GLN A 26 -6.62 -5.53 4.12
CA GLN A 26 -5.80 -5.80 5.31
C GLN A 26 -5.93 -7.27 5.75
N ALA A 27 -7.15 -7.81 5.81
CA ALA A 27 -7.42 -9.20 6.19
C ALA A 27 -6.78 -10.21 5.23
N LYS A 28 -6.72 -9.91 3.92
CA LYS A 28 -6.03 -10.77 2.95
C LYS A 28 -4.54 -10.88 3.24
N PHE A 29 -3.87 -9.77 3.55
CA PHE A 29 -2.45 -9.81 3.91
C PHE A 29 -2.19 -10.56 5.22
N VAL A 30 -3.05 -10.37 6.24
CA VAL A 30 -2.99 -11.13 7.49
C VAL A 30 -3.20 -12.62 7.24
N THR A 31 -4.16 -12.98 6.37
CA THR A 31 -4.41 -14.37 5.98
C THR A 31 -3.20 -14.97 5.27
N LEU A 32 -2.55 -14.23 4.37
CA LEU A 32 -1.31 -14.68 3.73
C LEU A 32 -0.20 -14.91 4.75
N MET A 33 -0.03 -14.00 5.72
CA MET A 33 0.96 -14.17 6.79
C MET A 33 0.71 -15.44 7.61
N LEU A 34 -0.53 -15.66 8.05
CA LEU A 34 -0.90 -16.81 8.90
C LEU A 34 -0.86 -18.16 8.14
N SER A 35 -1.13 -18.15 6.84
CA SER A 35 -1.10 -19.35 6.00
C SER A 35 0.29 -19.67 5.43
N GLY A 36 1.30 -18.81 5.68
CA GLY A 36 2.62 -18.95 5.06
C GLY A 36 2.65 -18.61 3.56
N GLY A 37 1.62 -17.89 3.07
CA GLY A 37 1.57 -17.33 1.73
C GLY A 37 2.51 -16.14 1.55
N TYR A 38 2.53 -15.60 0.33
CA TYR A 38 3.45 -14.53 -0.06
C TYR A 38 2.70 -13.24 -0.37
N ALA A 39 3.29 -12.10 0.03
CA ALA A 39 2.76 -10.79 -0.31
C ALA A 39 2.94 -10.49 -1.81
N PRO A 40 1.90 -10.01 -2.51
CA PRO A 40 2.06 -9.54 -3.88
C PRO A 40 3.07 -8.38 -3.96
N CYS A 41 3.70 -8.20 -5.11
CA CYS A 41 4.69 -7.15 -5.39
C CYS A 41 6.00 -7.23 -4.57
N LEU A 42 6.20 -8.30 -3.79
CA LEU A 42 7.43 -8.61 -3.08
C LEU A 42 7.97 -9.97 -3.55
N PRO A 43 9.27 -10.29 -3.32
CA PRO A 43 9.78 -11.64 -3.52
C PRO A 43 8.98 -12.66 -2.71
N CYS A 44 9.03 -13.94 -3.12
CA CYS A 44 8.41 -15.06 -2.38
C CYS A 44 9.15 -15.36 -1.07
N TRP A 45 9.17 -14.38 -0.17
CA TRP A 45 9.67 -14.45 1.19
C TRP A 45 8.49 -14.39 2.16
N PRO A 46 8.52 -15.15 3.25
CA PRO A 46 7.44 -15.15 4.23
C PRO A 46 7.20 -13.75 4.79
N ILE A 47 5.92 -13.42 4.99
CA ILE A 47 5.53 -12.23 5.73
C ILE A 47 5.84 -12.47 7.21
N VAL A 48 6.64 -11.58 7.80
CA VAL A 48 7.08 -11.70 9.20
C VAL A 48 6.41 -10.67 10.11
N GLU A 49 5.92 -9.57 9.54
CA GLU A 49 5.26 -8.50 10.30
C GLU A 49 4.28 -7.73 9.41
N ILE A 50 3.14 -7.32 9.97
CA ILE A 50 2.17 -6.43 9.34
C ILE A 50 1.81 -5.31 10.31
N LYS A 51 1.78 -4.07 9.82
CA LYS A 51 1.22 -2.90 10.52
C LYS A 51 0.00 -2.39 9.75
N LEU A 52 -1.13 -2.27 10.43
CA LEU A 52 -2.41 -1.84 9.83
C LEU A 52 -2.72 -0.35 10.03
N GLN A 53 -1.87 0.37 10.77
CA GLN A 53 -1.95 1.81 11.00
C GLN A 53 -0.53 2.40 11.05
N GLY A 54 0.02 2.67 9.88
CA GLY A 54 1.37 3.15 9.65
C GLY A 54 1.67 4.47 10.36
N LYS A 55 0.70 5.40 10.45
CA LYS A 55 0.90 6.70 11.12
C LYS A 55 1.28 6.57 12.59
N ILE A 56 0.70 5.60 13.31
CA ILE A 56 1.03 5.33 14.71
C ILE A 56 2.48 4.83 14.83
N ALA A 57 2.97 4.09 13.83
CA ALA A 57 4.36 3.66 13.72
C ALA A 57 5.27 4.73 13.06
N GLY A 58 4.78 5.96 12.93
CA GLY A 58 5.49 7.12 12.38
C GLY A 58 5.37 7.30 10.87
N TYR A 59 4.90 6.31 10.11
CA TYR A 59 4.82 6.36 8.64
C TYR A 59 3.92 7.47 8.12
N CYS A 60 4.22 8.02 6.94
CA CYS A 60 3.32 8.96 6.28
C CYS A 60 2.14 8.22 5.64
N THR A 61 2.39 7.00 5.14
CA THR A 61 1.41 6.04 4.61
C THR A 61 0.71 5.34 5.77
N ASP A 62 -0.61 5.17 5.67
CA ASP A 62 -1.43 4.81 6.83
C ASP A 62 -1.93 3.36 6.82
N ASP A 63 -2.52 2.89 5.74
CA ASP A 63 -3.44 1.75 5.86
C ASP A 63 -2.74 0.39 6.00
N LEU A 64 -1.54 0.22 5.44
CA LEU A 64 -0.88 -1.08 5.43
C LEU A 64 0.63 -0.99 5.25
N ILE A 65 1.37 -1.71 6.09
CA ILE A 65 2.80 -1.97 5.91
C ILE A 65 3.05 -3.45 6.11
N VAL A 66 3.69 -4.08 5.13
CA VAL A 66 3.97 -5.52 5.13
C VAL A 66 5.47 -5.70 5.07
N PHE A 67 6.03 -6.49 5.98
CA PHE A 67 7.44 -6.83 6.02
C PHE A 67 7.62 -8.31 5.67
N VAL A 68 8.55 -8.58 4.76
CA VAL A 68 8.95 -9.94 4.39
C VAL A 68 10.43 -10.12 4.66
N GLU A 69 10.84 -11.33 5.01
CA GLU A 69 12.23 -11.66 5.33
C GLU A 69 12.70 -12.89 4.56
N ASN A 70 13.85 -12.79 3.91
CA ASN A 70 14.50 -13.92 3.29
C ASN A 70 15.00 -14.92 4.37
N PRO A 71 14.51 -16.17 4.38
CA PRO A 71 14.88 -17.14 5.40
C PRO A 71 16.37 -17.49 5.42
N ALA A 72 17.06 -17.36 4.27
CA ALA A 72 18.44 -17.79 4.11
C ALA A 72 19.46 -16.77 4.63
N ASN A 73 19.21 -15.47 4.42
CA ASN A 73 20.19 -14.42 4.71
C ASN A 73 19.65 -13.28 5.59
N LYS A 74 18.40 -13.36 6.05
CA LYS A 74 17.76 -12.34 6.90
C LYS A 74 17.62 -10.97 6.23
N GLU A 75 17.74 -10.89 4.91
CA GLU A 75 17.40 -9.67 4.16
C GLU A 75 15.90 -9.41 4.31
N SER A 76 15.55 -8.18 4.72
CA SER A 76 14.16 -7.76 4.85
C SER A 76 13.77 -6.79 3.75
N ARG A 77 12.53 -6.92 3.28
CA ARG A 77 11.88 -5.98 2.37
C ARG A 77 10.52 -5.63 2.91
N ARG A 78 9.95 -4.53 2.42
CA ARG A 78 8.62 -4.13 2.83
C ARG A 78 7.84 -3.43 1.73
N LEU A 79 6.53 -3.53 1.85
CA LEU A 79 5.54 -2.83 1.05
C LEU A 79 4.82 -1.83 1.96
N LEU A 80 4.72 -0.58 1.54
CA LEU A 80 3.85 0.43 2.14
C LEU A 80 2.68 0.64 1.19
N GLY A 81 1.46 0.59 1.71
CA GLY A 81 0.24 0.67 0.93
C GLY A 81 -0.78 1.61 1.56
N GLN A 82 -1.31 2.52 0.75
CA GLN A 82 -2.58 3.19 1.02
C GLN A 82 -3.66 2.46 0.22
N VAL A 83 -4.74 2.08 0.87
CA VAL A 83 -5.86 1.32 0.30
C VAL A 83 -7.03 2.27 0.14
N LYS A 84 -7.53 2.40 -1.10
CA LYS A 84 -8.72 3.21 -1.40
C LYS A 84 -9.62 2.41 -2.33
N SER A 85 -10.89 2.30 -1.97
CA SER A 85 -11.89 1.63 -2.81
C SER A 85 -12.17 2.37 -4.12
N SER A 86 -12.01 3.69 -4.10
CA SER A 86 -12.04 4.56 -5.27
C SER A 86 -11.14 5.75 -5.02
N ILE A 87 -10.40 6.15 -6.05
CA ILE A 87 -9.60 7.36 -6.01
C ILE A 87 -9.62 7.99 -7.40
N GLN A 88 -9.95 9.28 -7.46
CA GLN A 88 -9.97 10.01 -8.73
C GLN A 88 -8.55 10.49 -9.02
N ILE A 89 -7.98 10.04 -10.15
CA ILE A 89 -6.66 10.45 -10.62
C ILE A 89 -6.86 11.64 -11.57
N THR A 90 -7.06 12.81 -10.99
CA THR A 90 -7.23 14.06 -11.73
C THR A 90 -6.35 15.15 -11.14
N ALA A 91 -6.06 16.20 -11.93
CA ALA A 91 -5.20 17.30 -11.50
C ALA A 91 -5.71 18.04 -10.23
N ASN A 92 -7.02 18.00 -9.97
CA ASN A 92 -7.66 18.69 -8.85
C ASN A 92 -7.99 17.78 -7.66
N SER A 93 -7.58 16.50 -7.72
CA SER A 93 -7.84 15.53 -6.66
C SER A 93 -6.89 15.75 -5.48
N LYS A 94 -7.37 16.43 -4.44
CA LYS A 94 -6.61 16.65 -3.20
C LYS A 94 -6.22 15.36 -2.52
N GLU A 95 -7.15 14.41 -2.44
CA GLU A 95 -6.90 13.10 -1.82
C GLU A 95 -5.79 12.33 -2.56
N PHE A 96 -5.84 12.28 -3.90
CA PHE A 96 -4.76 11.66 -4.67
C PHE A 96 -3.42 12.36 -4.46
N ALA A 97 -3.39 13.69 -4.47
CA ALA A 97 -2.17 14.44 -4.20
C ALA A 97 -1.60 14.12 -2.80
N GLU A 98 -2.44 14.00 -1.78
CA GLU A 98 -2.03 13.64 -0.42
C GLU A 98 -1.48 12.21 -0.34
N VAL A 99 -2.15 11.24 -0.95
CA VAL A 99 -1.71 9.84 -0.98
C VAL A 99 -0.34 9.71 -1.66
N ILE A 100 -0.16 10.34 -2.83
CA ILE A 100 1.11 10.32 -3.54
C ILE A 100 2.20 11.04 -2.75
N LYS A 101 1.88 12.19 -2.13
CA LYS A 101 2.83 12.92 -1.30
C LYS A 101 3.28 12.09 -0.09
N ALA A 102 2.35 11.42 0.59
CA ALA A 102 2.67 10.55 1.72
C ALA A 102 3.60 9.40 1.32
N GLY A 103 3.26 8.69 0.23
CA GLY A 103 4.10 7.64 -0.32
C GLY A 103 5.49 8.14 -0.74
N TRP A 104 5.55 9.31 -1.37
CA TRP A 104 6.82 9.95 -1.75
C TRP A 104 7.67 10.36 -0.55
N SER A 105 7.05 10.88 0.51
CA SER A 105 7.73 11.22 1.76
C SER A 105 8.32 9.99 2.44
N ASP A 106 7.58 8.89 2.53
CA ASP A 106 8.12 7.64 3.08
C ASP A 106 9.22 7.06 2.19
N PHE A 107 9.11 7.18 0.86
CA PHE A 107 10.13 6.72 -0.08
C PHE A 107 11.47 7.44 0.11
N ASN A 108 11.43 8.75 0.35
CA ASN A 108 12.63 9.57 0.51
C ASN A 108 13.14 9.63 1.96
N ASN A 109 12.46 8.99 2.91
CA ASN A 109 12.90 8.99 4.30
C ASN A 109 14.06 7.99 4.48
N PRO A 110 15.29 8.45 4.79
CA PRO A 110 16.47 7.59 4.87
C PRO A 110 16.45 6.64 6.07
N GLU A 111 15.80 7.01 7.18
CA GLU A 111 15.67 6.14 8.35
C GLU A 111 14.73 4.97 8.09
N ARG A 112 13.75 5.20 7.21
CA ARG A 112 12.79 4.17 6.81
C ARG A 112 13.41 3.38 5.70
N LEU A 113 13.67 3.95 4.54
CA LEU A 113 14.16 3.22 3.37
C LEU A 113 15.69 2.98 3.47
N HIS A 114 16.09 1.97 4.24
CA HIS A 114 17.48 1.52 4.24
C HIS A 114 17.78 0.69 2.98
N GLN A 115 18.80 1.16 2.26
CA GLN A 115 19.41 0.66 1.02
C GLN A 115 18.50 0.61 -0.20
N ARG A 116 18.69 1.62 -1.06
CA ARG A 116 18.37 1.56 -2.49
C ARG A 116 18.85 0.22 -3.06
N GLY A 117 17.93 -0.72 -3.24
CA GLY A 117 18.03 -1.67 -4.33
C GLY A 117 17.94 -0.88 -5.63
N ARG A 118 19.01 -0.15 -5.99
CA ARG A 118 19.18 0.27 -7.38
C ARG A 118 19.27 -1.04 -8.16
N HIS A 119 18.19 -1.41 -8.83
CA HIS A 119 18.39 -2.14 -10.08
C HIS A 119 19.22 -1.21 -10.94
N ASN A 120 20.53 -1.43 -10.97
CA ASN A 120 21.40 -0.81 -11.95
C ASN A 120 20.90 -1.31 -13.31
N CYS A 121 20.12 -0.49 -14.02
CA CYS A 121 19.74 -0.77 -15.40
C CYS A 121 20.96 -0.86 -16.35
N SER A 122 22.18 -0.58 -15.85
CA SER A 122 23.43 -0.80 -16.57
C SER A 122 23.76 -2.27 -16.87
N ASN A 123 23.06 -3.24 -16.27
CA ASN A 123 23.31 -4.67 -16.54
C ASN A 123 22.49 -5.22 -17.73
N TYR A 124 21.69 -4.39 -18.40
CA TYR A 124 21.03 -4.72 -19.67
C TYR A 124 21.77 -4.06 -20.83
N GLY A 125 23.09 -4.25 -20.91
CA GLY A 125 23.82 -4.08 -22.16
C GLY A 125 23.65 -5.33 -23.02
N PRO A 126 23.61 -5.22 -24.37
CA PRO A 126 23.60 -6.41 -25.21
C PRO A 126 24.85 -7.25 -24.90
N ASN A 127 24.63 -8.55 -24.70
CA ASN A 127 25.68 -9.54 -24.46
C ASN A 127 26.87 -9.30 -25.40
N GLN A 128 28.06 -9.14 -24.83
CA GLN A 128 29.30 -9.48 -25.53
C GLN A 128 29.51 -10.98 -25.46
#